data_AF-A0A7Y5KKX0-F1
#
_entry.id   AF-A0A7Y5KKX0-F1
#
_cell.length_a   1.000
_cell.length_b   1.000
_cell.length_c   1.000
_cell.angle_alpha   90.00
_cell.angle_beta   90.00
_cell.angle_gamma   90.00
#
_symmetry.space_group_name_H-M   'P 1'
#
loop_
_entity.id
_entity.type
_entity.pdbx_description
1 polymer ?
#
loop_
_entity_poly.entity_id
_entity_poly.type
_entity_poly.pdbx_seq_one_letter_code
_entity_poly.pdbx_strand_id
1 'polypeptide(L)'
;MDTPSRMERRSIDYIPANERHGRARSLGFVWFAANTSITAVVTGALFVVLGNSALWSVPAIIIGNAIGGFFTSLHSAQGPRLGVPQMIQSRAQFGFYGAILPLVLALLIYLGFYATGLVLGGQAIASLIHVSAQTGAIIFALLSTALAIFGYDYIHRYSHVAAVLSAVVFAGLFVRILADAKLGEVVGGSFAL
;
A
#
# COMPACT_ATOMS: atom_id res chain seq x y z
N MET A 1 2.00 11.15 -34.67
CA MET A 1 1.68 12.03 -33.54
C MET A 1 0.69 11.29 -32.67
N ASP A 2 1.13 10.78 -31.52
CA ASP A 2 0.24 10.06 -30.61
C ASP A 2 -0.73 11.04 -29.96
N THR A 3 -2.02 10.85 -30.22
CA THR A 3 -3.10 11.55 -29.52
C THR A 3 -2.94 11.33 -28.02
N PRO A 4 -3.09 12.35 -27.16
CA PRO A 4 -3.04 12.17 -25.72
C PRO A 4 -4.23 11.30 -25.26
N SER A 5 -4.04 9.98 -25.25
CA SER A 5 -4.99 9.06 -24.66
C SER A 5 -4.82 9.10 -23.15
N ARG A 6 -5.92 9.31 -22.42
CA ARG A 6 -5.95 9.24 -20.95
C ARG A 6 -5.70 7.82 -20.39
N MET A 7 -5.50 6.83 -21.26
CA MET A 7 -5.23 5.44 -20.92
C MET A 7 -3.72 5.18 -20.92
N GLU A 8 -3.26 4.44 -19.92
CA GLU A 8 -1.88 3.99 -19.75
C GLU A 8 -1.48 3.09 -20.93
N ARG A 9 -0.35 3.36 -21.59
CA ARG A 9 0.09 2.65 -22.80
C ARG A 9 1.35 1.81 -22.59
N ARG A 10 2.12 2.06 -21.52
CA ARG A 10 3.48 1.56 -21.30
C ARG A 10 3.48 0.61 -20.10
N SER A 11 2.67 -0.44 -20.17
CA SER A 11 2.44 -1.30 -19.00
C SER A 11 3.68 -2.07 -18.57
N ILE A 12 4.32 -2.78 -19.52
CA ILE A 12 5.59 -3.51 -19.27
C ILE A 12 6.76 -3.01 -20.11
N ASP A 13 6.49 -2.07 -21.03
CA ASP A 13 7.46 -1.55 -21.96
C ASP A 13 8.47 -0.63 -21.28
N TYR A 14 9.60 -0.44 -21.96
CA TYR A 14 10.57 0.57 -21.57
C TYR A 14 9.97 1.98 -21.64
N ILE A 15 10.22 2.79 -20.61
CA ILE A 15 9.83 4.21 -20.54
C ILE A 15 11.00 5.10 -20.98
N PRO A 16 10.90 5.77 -22.15
CA PRO A 16 11.90 6.71 -22.64
C PRO A 16 12.16 7.87 -21.67
N ALA A 17 13.39 8.41 -21.67
CA ALA A 17 13.78 9.46 -20.74
C ALA A 17 12.90 10.72 -20.82
N ASN A 18 12.40 11.08 -22.01
CA ASN A 18 11.51 12.22 -22.24
C ASN A 18 10.06 11.99 -21.76
N GLU A 19 9.66 10.76 -21.50
CA GLU A 19 8.35 10.41 -20.94
C GLU A 19 8.39 10.29 -19.40
N ARG A 20 9.57 10.44 -18.76
CA ARG A 20 9.72 10.34 -17.30
C ARG A 20 9.40 11.67 -16.61
N HIS A 21 8.23 11.74 -15.96
CA HIS A 21 7.76 12.96 -15.30
C HIS A 21 7.44 12.81 -13.80
N GLY A 22 7.66 11.63 -13.22
CA GLY A 22 7.44 11.37 -11.79
C GLY A 22 8.43 12.09 -10.87
N ARG A 23 7.99 12.52 -9.67
CA ARG A 23 8.83 13.14 -8.64
C ARG A 23 8.85 12.27 -7.39
N ALA A 24 10.01 12.05 -6.77
CA ALA A 24 10.10 11.21 -5.56
C ALA A 24 9.11 11.63 -4.45
N ARG A 25 8.91 12.94 -4.25
CA ARG A 25 7.95 13.46 -3.27
C ARG A 25 6.48 13.09 -3.55
N SER A 26 6.09 12.84 -4.80
CA SER A 26 4.71 12.45 -5.11
C SER A 26 4.39 11.03 -4.63
N LEU A 27 5.43 10.20 -4.44
CA LEU A 27 5.29 8.87 -3.85
C LEU A 27 4.91 8.95 -2.37
N GLY A 28 5.22 10.04 -1.67
CA GLY A 28 4.86 10.22 -0.26
C GLY A 28 3.35 10.05 -0.03
N PHE A 29 2.52 10.66 -0.88
CA PHE A 29 1.06 10.52 -0.81
C PHE A 29 0.58 9.11 -1.17
N VAL A 30 1.20 8.48 -2.17
CA VAL A 30 0.87 7.10 -2.58
C VAL A 30 1.13 6.14 -1.43
N TRP A 31 2.32 6.20 -0.84
CA TRP A 31 2.70 5.34 0.27
C TRP A 31 1.93 5.66 1.54
N PHE A 32 1.68 6.93 1.84
CA PHE A 32 0.87 7.30 3.00
C PHE A 32 -0.56 6.76 2.86
N ALA A 33 -1.21 6.96 1.72
CA ALA A 33 -2.55 6.42 1.47
C ALA A 33 -2.59 4.88 1.57
N ALA A 34 -1.58 4.20 1.01
CA ALA A 34 -1.50 2.73 1.07
C ALA A 34 -1.28 2.19 2.49
N ASN A 35 -0.48 2.88 3.30
CA ASN A 35 -0.18 2.47 4.67
C ASN A 35 -1.25 2.90 5.68
N THR A 36 -2.08 3.89 5.36
CA THR A 36 -3.18 4.34 6.22
C THR A 36 -4.43 3.50 5.94
N SER A 37 -4.30 2.19 6.16
CA SER A 37 -5.30 1.17 5.85
C SER A 37 -5.65 0.35 7.09
N ILE A 38 -6.81 -0.30 7.06
CA ILE A 38 -7.26 -1.20 8.14
C ILE A 38 -6.24 -2.33 8.34
N THR A 39 -5.67 -2.87 7.25
CA THR A 39 -4.64 -3.91 7.32
C THR A 39 -3.45 -3.46 8.16
N ALA A 40 -2.94 -2.24 7.95
CA ALA A 40 -1.84 -1.71 8.73
C ALA A 40 -2.20 -1.52 10.21
N VAL A 41 -3.42 -1.09 10.51
CA VAL A 41 -3.94 -0.99 11.89
C VAL A 41 -3.93 -2.36 12.56
N VAL A 42 -4.46 -3.40 11.89
CA VAL A 42 -4.50 -4.77 12.42
C VAL A 42 -3.08 -5.30 12.62
N THR A 43 -2.17 -5.09 11.67
CA THR A 43 -0.76 -5.49 11.81
C THR A 43 -0.09 -4.81 13.00
N GLY A 44 -0.30 -3.52 13.21
CA GLY A 44 0.24 -2.81 14.37
C GLY A 44 -0.38 -3.29 15.69
N ALA A 45 -1.69 -3.50 15.71
CA ALA A 45 -2.41 -3.99 16.88
C ALA A 45 -2.01 -5.42 17.28
N LEU A 46 -1.56 -6.24 16.31
CA LEU A 46 -1.15 -7.62 16.57
C LEU A 46 -0.08 -7.71 17.66
N PHE A 47 0.83 -6.75 17.73
CA PHE A 47 1.85 -6.69 18.77
C PHE A 47 1.24 -6.67 20.18
N VAL A 48 0.19 -5.87 20.36
CA VAL A 48 -0.56 -5.76 21.61
C VAL A 48 -1.43 -6.98 21.87
N VAL A 49 -2.09 -7.48 20.82
CA VAL A 49 -2.93 -8.70 20.90
C VAL A 49 -2.12 -9.92 21.33
N LEU A 50 -0.83 -9.98 20.99
CA LEU A 50 0.09 -11.01 21.44
C LEU A 50 0.59 -10.82 22.88
N GLY A 51 0.05 -9.85 23.63
CA GLY A 51 0.32 -9.66 25.05
C GLY A 51 1.42 -8.63 25.37
N ASN A 52 1.96 -7.93 24.37
CA ASN A 52 2.96 -6.88 24.60
C ASN A 52 2.33 -5.51 24.87
N SER A 53 3.06 -4.63 25.55
CA SER A 53 2.62 -3.23 25.68
C SER A 53 2.64 -2.47 24.36
N ALA A 54 1.64 -1.60 24.17
CA ALA A 54 1.56 -0.73 22.99
C ALA A 54 2.77 0.18 22.84
N LEU A 55 3.42 0.59 23.92
CA LEU A 55 4.60 1.47 23.83
C LEU A 55 5.78 0.77 23.18
N TRP A 56 5.95 -0.53 23.40
CA TRP A 56 7.00 -1.32 22.75
C TRP A 56 6.73 -1.56 21.27
N SER A 57 5.47 -1.48 20.83
CA SER A 57 5.13 -1.60 19.41
C SER A 57 5.72 -0.45 18.59
N VAL A 58 5.81 0.77 19.15
CA VAL A 58 6.28 1.97 18.44
C VAL A 58 7.74 1.85 17.99
N PRO A 59 8.74 1.62 18.88
CA PRO A 59 10.12 1.43 18.44
C PRO A 59 10.30 0.17 17.60
N ALA A 60 9.57 -0.92 17.88
CA ALA A 60 9.63 -2.13 17.06
C ALA A 60 9.19 -1.87 15.60
N ILE A 61 8.07 -1.16 15.42
CA ILE A 61 7.57 -0.75 14.10
C ILE A 61 8.56 0.19 13.41
N ILE A 62 9.11 1.20 14.12
CA ILE A 62 10.07 2.15 13.55
C ILE A 62 11.34 1.42 13.08
N ILE A 63 11.90 0.55 13.91
CA ILE A 63 13.12 -0.21 13.59
C ILE A 63 12.85 -1.16 12.43
N GLY A 64 11.74 -1.90 12.45
CA GLY A 64 11.34 -2.81 11.37
C GLY A 64 11.18 -2.08 10.04
N ASN A 65 10.52 -0.91 10.04
CA ASN A 65 10.37 -0.08 8.84
C ASN A 65 11.69 0.52 8.38
N ALA A 66 12.58 0.94 9.28
CA ALA A 66 13.89 1.47 8.93
C ALA A 66 14.76 0.40 8.24
N ILE A 67 14.82 -0.81 8.82
CA ILE A 67 15.59 -1.92 8.26
C ILE A 67 15.02 -2.35 6.91
N GLY A 68 13.72 -2.64 6.83
CA GLY A 68 13.09 -3.05 5.57
C GLY A 68 13.14 -1.95 4.50
N GLY A 69 12.81 -0.72 4.90
CA GLY A 69 12.81 0.46 4.04
C GLY A 69 14.18 0.80 3.48
N PHE A 70 15.27 0.53 4.21
CA PHE A 70 16.63 0.72 3.70
C PHE A 70 16.86 -0.07 2.42
N PHE A 71 16.61 -1.39 2.43
CA PHE A 71 16.81 -2.24 1.25
C PHE A 71 15.85 -1.90 0.11
N THR A 72 14.58 -1.60 0.43
CA THR A 72 13.59 -1.20 -0.57
C THR A 72 13.95 0.15 -1.22
N SER A 73 14.51 1.10 -0.46
CA SER A 73 14.91 2.41 -1.00
C SER A 73 16.01 2.31 -2.06
N LEU A 74 16.99 1.43 -1.84
CA LEU A 74 18.06 1.17 -2.79
C LEU A 74 17.53 0.64 -4.13
N HIS A 75 16.55 -0.26 -4.08
CA HIS A 75 15.88 -0.78 -5.28
C HIS A 75 14.99 0.27 -5.95
N SER A 76 14.26 1.07 -5.17
CA SER A 76 13.40 2.12 -5.69
C SER A 76 14.19 3.17 -6.48
N ALA A 77 15.44 3.45 -6.09
CA ALA A 77 16.32 4.37 -6.81
C ALA A 77 16.75 3.87 -8.21
N GLN A 78 16.66 2.57 -8.49
CA GLN A 78 17.04 1.98 -9.78
C GLN A 78 15.98 2.23 -10.87
N GLY A 79 14.69 2.26 -10.50
CA GLY A 79 13.56 2.40 -11.42
C GLY A 79 13.67 3.60 -12.36
N PRO A 80 13.86 4.84 -11.85
CA PRO A 80 13.97 6.04 -12.69
C PRO A 80 15.16 6.05 -13.66
N ARG A 81 16.22 5.29 -13.35
CA ARG A 81 17.41 5.18 -14.23
C ARG A 81 17.16 4.18 -15.35
N LEU A 82 16.69 2.99 -14.99
CA LEU A 82 16.55 1.86 -15.91
C LEU A 82 15.32 1.99 -16.81
N GLY A 83 14.24 2.63 -16.35
CA GLY A 83 13.02 2.80 -17.14
C GLY A 83 12.32 1.49 -17.51
N VAL A 84 12.64 0.39 -16.84
CA VAL A 84 11.99 -0.92 -17.00
C VAL A 84 11.36 -1.38 -15.69
N PRO A 85 10.25 -2.14 -15.72
CA PRO A 85 9.63 -2.72 -14.53
C PRO A 85 10.59 -3.57 -13.70
N GLN A 86 10.42 -3.55 -12.38
CA GLN A 86 11.24 -4.31 -11.43
C GLN A 86 11.29 -5.82 -11.76
N MET A 87 10.18 -6.38 -12.24
CA MET A 87 10.11 -7.79 -12.62
C MET A 87 10.95 -8.16 -13.84
N ILE A 88 11.25 -7.18 -14.71
CA ILE A 88 12.18 -7.39 -15.83
C ILE A 88 13.62 -7.26 -15.33
N GLN A 89 13.88 -6.33 -14.40
CA GLN A 89 15.21 -6.12 -13.80
C GLN A 89 15.72 -7.36 -13.07
N SER A 90 14.85 -8.14 -12.44
CA SER A 90 15.24 -9.38 -11.73
C SER A 90 15.92 -10.40 -12.66
N ARG A 91 15.68 -10.36 -13.98
CA ARG A 91 16.36 -11.22 -14.95
C ARG A 91 17.87 -11.02 -14.98
N ALA A 92 18.36 -9.84 -14.64
CA ALA A 92 19.80 -9.58 -14.57
C ALA A 92 20.48 -10.34 -13.42
N GLN A 93 19.75 -10.61 -12.32
CA GLN A 93 20.28 -11.29 -11.14
C GLN A 93 20.04 -12.81 -11.19
N PHE A 94 18.86 -13.21 -11.67
CA PHE A 94 18.41 -14.61 -11.63
C PHE A 94 18.42 -15.30 -13.00
N GLY A 95 18.75 -14.59 -14.07
CA GLY A 95 18.59 -15.09 -15.45
C GLY A 95 17.14 -15.14 -15.90
N PHE A 96 16.91 -15.55 -17.15
CA PHE A 96 15.57 -15.58 -17.75
C PHE A 96 14.60 -16.51 -17.00
N TYR A 97 15.03 -17.75 -16.73
CA TYR A 97 14.21 -18.74 -16.03
C TYR A 97 14.20 -18.53 -14.51
N GLY A 98 15.32 -18.13 -13.90
CA GLY A 98 15.35 -17.91 -12.45
C GLY A 98 14.49 -16.73 -12.00
N ALA A 99 14.25 -15.73 -12.86
CA ALA A 99 13.33 -14.63 -12.60
C ALA A 99 11.85 -15.06 -12.44
N ILE A 100 11.49 -16.31 -12.80
CA ILE A 100 10.15 -16.86 -12.58
C ILE A 100 9.85 -16.98 -11.08
N LEU A 101 10.84 -17.34 -10.25
CA LEU A 101 10.64 -17.49 -8.81
C LEU A 101 10.19 -16.17 -8.15
N PRO A 102 10.92 -15.04 -8.26
CA PRO A 102 10.46 -13.78 -7.69
C PRO A 102 9.15 -13.30 -8.33
N LEU A 103 8.87 -13.64 -9.59
CA LEU A 103 7.59 -13.32 -10.23
C LEU A 103 6.41 -14.03 -9.58
N VAL A 104 6.51 -15.34 -9.35
CA VAL A 104 5.46 -16.11 -8.67
C VAL A 104 5.26 -15.58 -7.25
N LEU A 105 6.34 -15.33 -6.51
CA LEU A 105 6.25 -14.77 -5.16
C LEU A 105 5.56 -13.40 -5.15
N ALA A 106 5.92 -12.51 -6.10
CA ALA A 106 5.27 -11.21 -6.22
C ALA A 106 3.78 -11.33 -6.57
N LEU A 107 3.41 -12.24 -7.46
CA LEU A 107 1.99 -12.49 -7.81
C LEU A 107 1.19 -12.98 -6.60
N LEU A 108 1.75 -13.89 -5.80
CA LEU A 108 1.09 -14.37 -4.57
C LEU A 108 0.88 -13.23 -3.57
N ILE A 109 1.89 -12.37 -3.38
CA ILE A 109 1.80 -11.21 -2.50
C ILE A 109 0.70 -10.25 -2.99
N TYR A 110 0.71 -9.90 -4.28
CA TYR A 110 -0.30 -8.98 -4.84
C TYR A 110 -1.71 -9.57 -4.80
N LEU A 111 -1.87 -10.88 -5.01
CA LEU A 111 -3.14 -11.56 -4.86
C LEU A 111 -3.65 -11.48 -3.41
N GLY A 112 -2.78 -11.67 -2.42
CA GLY A 112 -3.12 -11.54 -1.01
C GLY A 112 -3.55 -10.13 -0.62
N PHE A 113 -2.82 -9.11 -1.08
CA PHE A 113 -3.20 -7.71 -0.88
C PHE A 113 -4.52 -7.37 -1.57
N TYR A 114 -4.71 -7.83 -2.82
CA TYR A 114 -5.95 -7.60 -3.54
C TYR A 114 -7.14 -8.27 -2.87
N ALA A 115 -7.02 -9.53 -2.44
CA ALA A 115 -8.06 -10.25 -1.71
C ALA A 115 -8.43 -9.53 -0.40
N THR A 116 -7.44 -9.07 0.35
CA THR A 116 -7.67 -8.28 1.58
C THR A 116 -8.40 -6.97 1.28
N GLY A 117 -7.96 -6.24 0.24
CA GLY A 117 -8.62 -5.02 -0.21
C GLY A 117 -10.05 -5.26 -0.68
N LEU A 118 -10.30 -6.35 -1.39
CA LEU A 118 -11.62 -6.74 -1.89
C LEU A 118 -12.60 -7.01 -0.75
N VAL A 119 -12.16 -7.70 0.30
CA VAL A 119 -13.00 -7.98 1.49
C VAL A 119 -13.26 -6.70 2.28
N LEU A 120 -12.22 -5.97 2.67
CA LEU A 120 -12.35 -4.80 3.55
C LEU A 120 -13.03 -3.62 2.83
N GLY A 121 -12.59 -3.33 1.61
CA GLY A 121 -13.17 -2.28 0.77
C GLY A 121 -14.59 -2.61 0.33
N GLY A 122 -14.85 -3.88 0.00
CA GLY A 122 -16.19 -4.35 -0.34
C GLY A 122 -17.17 -4.24 0.83
N GLN A 123 -16.73 -4.63 2.04
CA GLN A 123 -17.51 -4.44 3.27
C GLN A 123 -17.79 -2.96 3.55
N ALA A 124 -16.78 -2.09 3.43
CA ALA A 124 -16.95 -0.66 3.64
C ALA A 124 -17.99 -0.05 2.67
N ILE A 125 -17.93 -0.40 1.39
CA ILE A 125 -18.93 0.02 0.39
C ILE A 125 -20.30 -0.55 0.73
N ALA A 126 -20.39 -1.85 1.01
CA ALA A 126 -21.64 -2.52 1.36
C ALA A 126 -22.34 -1.85 2.53
N SER A 127 -21.60 -1.51 3.59
CA SER A 127 -22.12 -0.79 4.74
C SER A 127 -22.54 0.64 4.42
N LEU A 128 -21.80 1.35 3.55
CA LEU A 128 -22.08 2.75 3.20
C LEU A 128 -23.38 2.93 2.40
N ILE A 129 -23.63 2.03 1.45
CA ILE A 129 -24.81 2.11 0.56
C ILE A 129 -25.88 1.05 0.88
N HIS A 130 -25.74 0.35 2.01
CA HIS A 130 -26.67 -0.65 2.52
C HIS A 130 -27.00 -1.79 1.54
N VAL A 131 -25.96 -2.38 0.92
CA VAL A 131 -26.09 -3.55 0.02
C VAL A 131 -25.41 -4.79 0.59
N SER A 132 -25.54 -5.93 -0.09
CA SER A 132 -24.86 -7.16 0.32
C SER A 132 -23.33 -7.02 0.22
N ALA A 133 -22.59 -7.77 1.07
CA ALA A 133 -21.13 -7.80 1.02
C ALA A 133 -20.59 -8.24 -0.35
N GLN A 134 -21.27 -9.18 -1.01
CA GLN A 134 -20.93 -9.61 -2.36
C GLN A 134 -21.07 -8.47 -3.38
N THR A 135 -22.17 -7.71 -3.31
CA THR A 135 -22.39 -6.54 -4.18
C THR A 135 -21.32 -5.48 -3.92
N GLY A 136 -21.02 -5.17 -2.66
CA GLY A 136 -19.95 -4.23 -2.31
C GLY A 136 -18.59 -4.65 -2.83
N ALA A 137 -18.23 -5.94 -2.73
CA ALA A 137 -17.00 -6.49 -3.27
C ALA A 137 -16.93 -6.37 -4.81
N ILE A 138 -18.02 -6.66 -5.52
CA ILE A 138 -18.08 -6.49 -6.99
C ILE A 138 -17.86 -5.02 -7.36
N ILE A 139 -18.50 -4.08 -6.67
CA ILE A 139 -18.32 -2.64 -6.91
C ILE A 139 -16.86 -2.24 -6.67
N PHE A 140 -16.26 -2.69 -5.55
CA PHE A 140 -14.86 -2.44 -5.26
C PHE A 140 -13.92 -2.97 -6.36
N ALA A 141 -14.15 -4.21 -6.80
CA ALA A 141 -13.38 -4.83 -7.88
C ALA A 141 -13.46 -3.97 -9.15
N LEU A 142 -14.66 -3.60 -9.59
CA LEU A 142 -14.85 -2.78 -10.79
C LEU A 142 -14.14 -1.41 -10.68
N LEU A 143 -14.27 -0.73 -9.54
CA LEU A 143 -13.63 0.58 -9.32
C LEU A 143 -12.11 0.48 -9.30
N SER A 144 -11.56 -0.52 -8.60
CA SER A 144 -10.11 -0.73 -8.52
C SER A 144 -9.50 -1.17 -9.86
N THR A 145 -10.19 -2.03 -10.63
CA THR A 145 -9.80 -2.39 -11.99
C THR A 145 -9.85 -1.20 -12.93
N ALA A 146 -10.90 -0.37 -12.86
CA ALA A 146 -10.98 0.86 -13.66
C ALA A 146 -9.81 1.81 -13.36
N LEU A 147 -9.49 2.02 -12.07
CA LEU A 147 -8.34 2.83 -11.67
C LEU A 147 -7.02 2.26 -12.21
N ALA A 148 -6.85 0.94 -12.20
CA ALA A 148 -5.68 0.27 -12.75
C ALA A 148 -5.54 0.47 -14.28
N ILE A 149 -6.66 0.44 -15.03
CA ILE A 149 -6.68 0.67 -16.49
C ILE A 149 -6.26 2.10 -16.84
N PHE A 150 -6.72 3.10 -16.07
CA PHE A 150 -6.35 4.50 -16.31
C PHE A 150 -4.91 4.83 -15.82
N GLY A 151 -4.36 4.01 -14.92
CA GLY A 151 -2.93 3.96 -14.61
C GLY A 151 -2.37 5.15 -13.84
N TYR A 152 -1.09 5.45 -14.09
CA TYR A 152 -0.22 6.26 -13.23
C TYR A 152 -0.82 7.60 -12.77
N ASP A 153 -1.29 8.44 -13.70
CA ASP A 153 -1.76 9.78 -13.37
C ASP A 153 -3.00 9.78 -12.47
N TYR A 154 -3.90 8.83 -12.70
CA TYR A 154 -5.12 8.68 -11.91
C TYR A 154 -4.84 8.08 -10.54
N ILE A 155 -3.92 7.11 -10.46
CA ILE A 155 -3.44 6.56 -9.18
C ILE A 155 -2.86 7.70 -8.33
N HIS A 156 -1.99 8.55 -8.88
CA HIS A 156 -1.41 9.65 -8.12
C HIS A 156 -2.45 10.67 -7.62
N ARG A 157 -3.45 11.01 -8.44
CA ARG A 157 -4.54 11.91 -8.03
C ARG A 157 -5.41 11.27 -6.94
N TYR A 158 -5.79 10.01 -7.14
CA TYR A 158 -6.56 9.24 -6.16
C TYR A 158 -5.79 9.13 -4.84
N SER A 159 -4.51 8.77 -4.87
CA SER A 159 -3.66 8.67 -3.70
C SER A 159 -3.55 9.98 -2.92
N HIS A 160 -3.53 11.13 -3.59
CA HIS A 160 -3.51 12.40 -2.89
C HIS A 160 -4.81 12.65 -2.11
N VAL A 161 -5.96 12.41 -2.73
CA VAL A 161 -7.27 12.54 -2.06
C VAL A 161 -7.40 11.53 -0.93
N ALA A 162 -7.07 10.26 -1.19
CA ALA A 162 -7.10 9.19 -0.20
C ALA A 162 -6.17 9.48 0.98
N ALA A 163 -4.95 9.98 0.73
CA ALA A 163 -4.01 10.34 1.79
C ALA A 163 -4.59 11.40 2.72
N VAL A 164 -5.20 12.47 2.17
CA VAL A 164 -5.79 13.55 2.98
C VAL A 164 -6.98 13.03 3.78
N LEU A 165 -7.90 12.29 3.16
CA LEU A 165 -9.06 11.73 3.86
C LEU A 165 -8.63 10.77 4.97
N SER A 166 -7.73 9.84 4.66
CA SER A 166 -7.21 8.88 5.63
C SER A 166 -6.45 9.57 6.76
N ALA A 167 -5.68 10.64 6.49
CA ALA A 167 -5.01 11.42 7.52
C ALA A 167 -6.01 12.01 8.53
N VAL A 168 -7.11 12.59 8.05
CA VAL A 168 -8.16 13.15 8.91
C VAL A 168 -8.81 12.06 9.77
N VAL A 169 -9.20 10.94 9.15
CA VAL A 169 -9.84 9.82 9.87
C VAL A 169 -8.91 9.24 10.92
N PHE A 170 -7.65 8.95 10.58
CA PHE A 170 -6.70 8.35 11.50
C PHE A 170 -6.26 9.31 12.60
N ALA A 171 -6.14 10.61 12.32
CA ALA A 171 -5.92 11.62 13.36
C ALA A 171 -7.10 11.65 14.35
N GLY A 172 -8.34 11.59 13.87
CA GLY A 172 -9.52 11.49 14.72
C GLY A 172 -9.54 10.22 15.57
N LEU A 173 -9.24 9.06 14.98
CA LEU A 173 -9.12 7.79 15.71
C LEU A 173 -8.02 7.84 16.77
N PHE A 174 -6.87 8.43 16.44
CA PHE A 174 -5.76 8.59 17.36
C PHE A 174 -6.15 9.46 18.57
N VAL A 175 -6.78 10.63 18.34
CA VAL A 175 -7.29 11.49 19.42
C VAL A 175 -8.32 10.76 20.28
N ARG A 176 -9.22 9.98 19.65
CA ARG A 176 -10.21 9.18 20.39
C ARG A 176 -9.57 8.14 21.29
N ILE A 177 -8.52 7.45 20.82
CA ILE A 177 -7.76 6.48 21.61
C ILE A 177 -7.07 7.17 22.79
N LEU A 178 -6.49 8.35 22.59
CA LEU A 178 -5.85 9.11 23.66
C LEU A 178 -6.84 9.56 24.75
N ALA A 179 -8.09 9.80 24.37
CA ALA A 179 -9.17 10.14 25.31
C ALA A 179 -9.85 8.92 25.95
N ASP A 180 -9.48 7.69 25.54
CA ASP A 180 -10.09 6.47 26.06
C ASP A 180 -9.56 6.16 27.47
N ALA A 181 -10.48 5.92 28.41
CA ALA A 181 -10.14 5.62 29.80
C ALA A 181 -9.28 4.35 29.95
N LYS A 182 -9.32 3.43 28.99
CA LYS A 182 -8.55 2.18 28.99
C LYS A 182 -7.13 2.33 28.45
N LEU A 183 -6.73 3.52 28.00
CA LEU A 183 -5.38 3.76 27.47
C LEU A 183 -4.28 3.27 28.44
N GLY A 184 -4.48 3.51 29.74
CA GLY A 184 -3.52 3.10 30.78
C GLY A 184 -3.29 1.59 30.85
N GLU A 185 -4.30 0.77 30.57
CA GLU A 185 -4.21 -0.69 30.60
C GLU A 185 -3.33 -1.22 29.45
N VAL A 186 -3.41 -0.58 28.29
CA VAL A 186 -2.69 -0.99 27.07
C VAL A 186 -1.25 -0.47 27.06
N VAL A 187 -1.03 0.70 27.69
CA VAL A 187 0.28 1.37 27.76
C VAL A 187 1.14 0.81 28.89
N GLY A 188 0.55 0.49 30.05
CA GLY A 188 1.25 0.09 31.27
C GLY A 188 1.79 -1.34 31.32
N GLY A 189 1.59 -2.15 30.27
CA GLY A 189 2.07 -3.54 30.23
C GLY A 189 3.61 -3.66 30.19
N SER A 190 4.15 -4.74 30.76
CA SER A 190 5.54 -5.15 30.51
C SER A 190 5.69 -5.70 29.10
N PHE A 191 6.92 -5.67 28.56
CA PHE A 191 7.26 -6.49 27.39
C PHE A 191 7.09 -7.98 27.76
N ALA A 192 6.38 -8.73 26.94
CA ALA A 192 6.14 -10.16 27.15
C ALA A 192 6.91 -10.92 26.05
N LEU A 193 7.94 -11.67 26.47
CA LEU A 193 8.70 -12.58 25.60
C LEU A 193 7.92 -13.85 25.30
#